data_AF-A0A3L7VUD3-F1
#
_entry.id   AF-A0A3L7VUD3-F1
#
_cell.length_a   1.000
_cell.length_b   1.000
_cell.length_c   1.000
_cell.angle_alpha   90.00
_cell.angle_beta   90.00
_cell.angle_gamma   90.00
#
_symmetry.space_group_name_H-M   'P 1'
#
loop_
_entity.id
_entity.type
_entity.pdbx_description
1 polymer ?
#
loop_
_entity_poly.entity_id
_entity_poly.type
_entity_poly.pdbx_seq_one_letter_code
_entity_poly.pdbx_strand_id
1 'polypeptide(L)'
;KVVAEQIGSQIFIDGWAMVAPGDPALAADLAYKAASVSHDGEAIYGAQVIAAMEAQAFVESDLQKLLDCAVTFIPRDSVIARQIADMREWHDEFPDWHQTHREIVKKYGYDKFGGNCHMVPNHALIHLGLLYGGDDLQKALMITNTAGWDTDCNSANVGCLLGIKNGLAMFDSGPDWRGPVADRLYLPTADGGRAISDALTESFHVINMGRALHQLPPVAPKNGARFHFGLPGAVQGFVADNTPQSRGVATVTQVTGYNGGTSLALAINYQRLALGRSAVATTMTFIPPDGIDTRSSYQILASPTLYSGQTVTTLLVADVHNAQPITAQLIVRVYGTDDAIETITGPAVELPAGVAVPLTWCIPDTHGAPIMAVGVQLTSATRADGTVYVDYLTWSGSPTVTFTRPAHAGKLWRRAWVDASDQWDPQWPESFRFAQNSGTGMISQGTADWVDYRATAAITPHLLAHGGLAVRVQGLRRYYALELQAGGIVALIKQYDDVTTVLAQQTCDWHPEQTYEFQIDIRGNQITALVAGITLTANDVSLAHGGVGLVCAEGRIACERVTIQP
;
A
#
# COMPACT_ATOMS: atom_id res chain seq x y z
N LYS A 1 30.27 -5.91 -19.87
CA LYS A 1 29.06 -5.12 -20.21
C LYS A 1 28.53 -4.53 -18.91
N VAL A 2 27.95 -3.33 -18.92
CA VAL A 2 27.15 -2.85 -17.78
C VAL A 2 25.97 -3.82 -17.64
N VAL A 3 25.81 -4.42 -16.45
CA VAL A 3 24.89 -5.55 -16.26
C VAL A 3 23.51 -5.02 -15.90
N ALA A 4 22.74 -4.61 -16.91
CA ALA A 4 21.29 -4.39 -16.80
C ALA A 4 20.51 -5.73 -16.69
N GLU A 5 21.21 -6.81 -16.37
CA GLU A 5 20.70 -8.17 -16.22
C GLU A 5 20.56 -8.57 -14.74
N GLN A 6 20.37 -7.59 -13.83
CA GLN A 6 20.06 -7.87 -12.44
C GLN A 6 18.64 -8.43 -12.29
N ILE A 7 18.39 -9.08 -11.15
CA ILE A 7 17.13 -9.71 -10.78
C ILE A 7 15.94 -8.74 -10.69
N GLY A 8 16.17 -7.42 -10.62
CA GLY A 8 15.10 -6.44 -10.44
C GLY A 8 13.95 -6.56 -11.44
N SER A 9 14.20 -7.03 -12.66
CA SER A 9 13.14 -7.30 -13.66
C SER A 9 12.13 -8.38 -13.27
N GLN A 10 12.46 -9.35 -12.40
CA GLN A 10 11.51 -10.41 -12.00
C GLN A 10 10.75 -10.11 -10.71
N ILE A 11 11.17 -9.13 -9.91
CA ILE A 11 10.60 -8.92 -8.56
C ILE A 11 9.27 -8.16 -8.56
N PHE A 12 8.91 -7.55 -9.69
CA PHE A 12 7.69 -6.73 -9.82
C PHE A 12 6.73 -7.24 -10.90
N ILE A 13 6.96 -8.45 -11.45
CA ILE A 13 6.20 -8.92 -12.61
C ILE A 13 4.97 -9.76 -12.28
N ASP A 14 4.84 -10.24 -11.04
CA ASP A 14 3.79 -11.18 -10.68
C ASP A 14 2.40 -10.56 -10.90
N GLY A 15 2.26 -9.26 -10.65
CA GLY A 15 1.04 -8.51 -10.92
C GLY A 15 0.61 -8.54 -12.39
N TRP A 16 1.55 -8.62 -13.35
CA TRP A 16 1.24 -8.74 -14.78
C TRP A 16 0.71 -10.11 -15.15
N ALA A 17 1.15 -11.16 -14.45
CA ALA A 17 0.59 -12.50 -14.59
C ALA A 17 -0.83 -12.57 -14.01
N MET A 18 -1.05 -11.97 -12.84
CA MET A 18 -2.34 -12.00 -12.15
C MET A 18 -3.46 -11.24 -12.88
N VAL A 19 -3.13 -10.26 -13.73
CA VAL A 19 -4.13 -9.59 -14.60
C VAL A 19 -4.40 -10.35 -15.90
N ALA A 20 -3.64 -11.41 -16.21
CA ALA A 20 -3.75 -12.22 -17.41
C ALA A 20 -3.96 -13.73 -17.09
N PRO A 21 -4.93 -14.10 -16.22
CA PRO A 21 -5.08 -15.50 -15.79
C PRO A 21 -5.43 -16.43 -16.96
N GLY A 22 -4.61 -17.46 -17.17
CA GLY A 22 -4.74 -18.40 -18.28
C GLY A 22 -4.26 -17.88 -19.64
N ASP A 23 -3.65 -16.69 -19.70
CA ASP A 23 -3.08 -16.09 -20.91
C ASP A 23 -1.58 -15.78 -20.73
N PRO A 24 -0.72 -16.81 -20.85
CA PRO A 24 0.72 -16.63 -20.68
C PRO A 24 1.37 -15.75 -21.76
N ALA A 25 0.75 -15.63 -22.94
CA ALA A 25 1.25 -14.77 -24.01
C ALA A 25 1.09 -13.29 -23.66
N LEU A 26 -0.08 -12.90 -23.15
CA LEU A 26 -0.31 -11.55 -22.65
C LEU A 26 0.61 -11.24 -21.45
N ALA A 27 0.73 -12.16 -20.50
CA ALA A 27 1.60 -11.99 -19.34
C ALA A 27 3.07 -11.77 -19.74
N ALA A 28 3.60 -12.57 -20.68
CA ALA A 28 4.96 -12.43 -21.18
C ALA A 28 5.19 -11.11 -21.94
N ASP A 29 4.21 -10.61 -22.68
CA ASP A 29 4.29 -9.31 -23.36
C ASP A 29 4.27 -8.13 -22.36
N LEU A 30 3.41 -8.18 -21.35
CA LEU A 30 3.36 -7.18 -20.28
C LEU A 30 4.67 -7.17 -19.46
N ALA A 31 5.17 -8.35 -19.08
CA ALA A 31 6.44 -8.49 -18.38
C ALA A 31 7.62 -7.96 -19.20
N TYR A 32 7.67 -8.24 -20.51
CA TYR A 32 8.67 -7.67 -21.41
C TYR A 32 8.64 -6.14 -21.38
N LYS A 33 7.46 -5.54 -21.60
CA LYS A 33 7.30 -4.08 -21.61
C LYS A 33 7.74 -3.45 -20.29
N ALA A 34 7.29 -4.01 -19.17
CA ALA A 34 7.63 -3.50 -17.84
C ALA A 34 9.12 -3.64 -17.52
N ALA A 35 9.72 -4.81 -17.78
CA ALA A 35 11.14 -5.06 -17.52
C ALA A 35 12.04 -4.18 -18.40
N SER A 36 11.68 -3.97 -19.67
CA SER A 36 12.48 -3.21 -20.65
C SER A 36 12.69 -1.73 -20.29
N VAL A 37 11.94 -1.20 -19.32
CA VAL A 37 12.11 0.17 -18.83
C VAL A 37 13.46 0.34 -18.11
N SER A 38 13.97 -0.71 -17.46
CA SER A 38 15.17 -0.63 -16.61
C SER A 38 16.15 -1.79 -16.76
N HIS A 39 15.78 -2.86 -17.46
CA HIS A 39 16.57 -4.08 -17.62
C HIS A 39 16.67 -4.48 -19.09
N ASP A 40 17.65 -5.33 -19.41
CA ASP A 40 17.90 -5.85 -20.76
C ASP A 40 18.29 -7.35 -20.71
N GLY A 41 18.38 -8.00 -21.87
CA GLY A 41 18.95 -9.35 -22.02
C GLY A 41 18.28 -10.43 -21.17
N GLU A 42 19.07 -11.23 -20.48
CA GLU A 42 18.59 -12.40 -19.72
C GLU A 42 17.65 -12.01 -18.56
N ALA A 43 17.72 -10.77 -18.06
CA ALA A 43 16.77 -10.25 -17.08
C ALA A 43 15.34 -10.18 -17.64
N ILE A 44 15.17 -9.67 -18.84
CA ILE A 44 13.87 -9.64 -19.51
C ILE A 44 13.34 -11.07 -19.70
N TYR A 45 14.20 -12.01 -20.11
CA TYR A 45 13.78 -13.40 -20.34
C TYR A 45 13.36 -14.09 -19.04
N GLY A 46 14.09 -13.90 -17.94
CA GLY A 46 13.70 -14.41 -16.62
C GLY A 46 12.34 -13.87 -16.18
N ALA A 47 12.10 -12.56 -16.37
CA ALA A 47 10.82 -11.94 -16.07
C ALA A 47 9.64 -12.51 -16.90
N GLN A 48 9.85 -12.72 -18.20
CA GLN A 48 8.85 -13.34 -19.08
C GLN A 48 8.54 -14.79 -18.67
N VAL A 49 9.56 -15.56 -18.26
CA VAL A 49 9.38 -16.94 -17.81
C VAL A 49 8.48 -16.99 -16.57
N ILE A 50 8.79 -16.24 -15.51
CA ILE A 50 7.97 -16.24 -14.29
C ILE A 50 6.54 -15.80 -14.60
N ALA A 51 6.37 -14.68 -15.31
CA ALA A 51 5.04 -14.16 -15.63
C ALA A 51 4.19 -15.16 -16.44
N ALA A 52 4.79 -15.85 -17.42
CA ALA A 52 4.11 -16.88 -18.19
C ALA A 52 3.75 -18.11 -17.34
N MET A 53 4.66 -18.57 -16.47
CA MET A 53 4.39 -19.67 -15.55
C MET A 53 3.22 -19.35 -14.62
N GLU A 54 3.22 -18.18 -14.00
CA GLU A 54 2.19 -17.73 -13.07
C GLU A 54 0.83 -17.54 -13.73
N ALA A 55 0.80 -16.91 -14.91
CA ALA A 55 -0.44 -16.76 -15.67
C ALA A 55 -1.04 -18.11 -16.05
N GLN A 56 -0.20 -19.05 -16.50
CA GLN A 56 -0.63 -20.40 -16.86
C GLN A 56 -1.04 -21.23 -15.62
N ALA A 57 -0.47 -20.97 -14.45
CA ALA A 57 -0.74 -21.69 -13.21
C ALA A 57 -2.20 -21.58 -12.73
N PHE A 58 -2.95 -20.57 -13.18
CA PHE A 58 -4.40 -20.47 -12.93
C PHE A 58 -5.22 -21.61 -13.56
N VAL A 59 -4.70 -22.30 -14.58
CA VAL A 59 -5.43 -23.34 -15.31
C VAL A 59 -4.65 -24.65 -15.50
N GLU A 60 -3.36 -24.69 -15.12
CA GLU A 60 -2.51 -25.87 -15.18
C GLU A 60 -1.66 -25.98 -13.90
N SER A 61 -1.63 -27.15 -13.28
CA SER A 61 -0.97 -27.38 -12.00
C SER A 61 0.27 -28.29 -12.10
N ASP A 62 0.65 -28.74 -13.29
CA ASP A 62 1.89 -29.48 -13.49
C ASP A 62 3.07 -28.53 -13.75
N LEU A 63 4.03 -28.48 -12.81
CA LEU A 63 5.22 -27.61 -12.91
C LEU A 63 6.02 -27.84 -14.20
N GLN A 64 6.13 -29.09 -14.68
CA GLN A 64 6.88 -29.39 -15.90
C GLN A 64 6.20 -28.78 -17.12
N LYS A 65 4.87 -28.82 -17.18
CA LYS A 65 4.12 -28.16 -18.26
C LYS A 65 4.15 -26.64 -18.17
N LEU A 66 4.19 -26.07 -16.96
CA LEU A 66 4.38 -24.64 -16.78
C LEU A 66 5.73 -24.19 -17.35
N LEU A 67 6.80 -24.94 -17.06
CA LEU A 67 8.13 -24.70 -17.63
C LEU A 67 8.12 -24.88 -19.15
N ASP A 68 7.50 -25.94 -19.68
CA ASP A 68 7.37 -26.16 -21.12
C ASP A 68 6.66 -24.99 -21.83
N CYS A 69 5.62 -24.42 -21.20
CA CYS A 69 4.91 -23.25 -21.71
C CYS A 69 5.81 -22.01 -21.70
N ALA A 70 6.42 -21.70 -20.56
CA ALA A 70 7.16 -20.47 -20.34
C ALA A 70 8.38 -20.32 -21.26
N VAL A 71 9.12 -21.41 -21.51
CA VAL A 71 10.31 -21.37 -22.40
C VAL A 71 9.96 -21.08 -23.86
N THR A 72 8.68 -21.17 -24.27
CA THR A 72 8.28 -20.81 -25.64
C THR A 72 8.28 -19.31 -25.91
N PHE A 73 8.30 -18.48 -24.85
CA PHE A 73 8.25 -17.02 -24.95
C PHE A 73 9.63 -16.34 -24.97
N ILE A 74 10.71 -17.12 -24.87
CA ILE A 74 12.10 -16.62 -24.85
C ILE A 74 12.94 -17.25 -25.98
N PRO A 75 14.08 -16.64 -26.36
CA PRO A 75 14.98 -17.25 -27.35
C PRO A 75 15.49 -18.62 -26.90
N ARG A 76 15.45 -19.61 -27.79
CA ARG A 76 15.88 -21.00 -27.51
C ARG A 76 17.35 -21.13 -27.13
N ASP A 77 18.17 -20.18 -27.56
CA ASP A 77 19.60 -20.09 -27.31
C ASP A 77 19.96 -19.10 -26.18
N SER A 78 18.97 -18.59 -25.45
CA SER A 78 19.18 -17.79 -24.23
C SER A 78 19.84 -18.63 -23.12
N VAL A 79 20.50 -17.94 -22.19
CA VAL A 79 21.05 -18.58 -20.99
C VAL A 79 19.93 -19.11 -20.09
N ILE A 80 18.84 -18.37 -19.92
CA ILE A 80 17.68 -18.81 -19.14
C ILE A 80 17.07 -20.11 -19.71
N ALA A 81 16.86 -20.22 -21.03
CA ALA A 81 16.32 -21.45 -21.63
C ALA A 81 17.24 -22.67 -21.39
N ARG A 82 18.56 -22.49 -21.55
CA ARG A 82 19.55 -23.55 -21.25
C ARG A 82 19.58 -23.92 -19.77
N GLN A 83 19.52 -22.93 -18.89
CA GLN A 83 19.49 -23.15 -17.45
C GLN A 83 18.29 -23.99 -17.05
N ILE A 84 17.08 -23.66 -17.53
CA ILE A 84 15.87 -24.43 -17.23
C ILE A 84 16.01 -25.89 -17.70
N ALA A 85 16.59 -26.11 -18.88
CA ALA A 85 16.84 -27.46 -19.38
C ALA A 85 17.83 -28.23 -18.49
N ASP A 86 18.98 -27.63 -18.14
CA ASP A 86 19.95 -28.25 -17.23
C ASP A 86 19.32 -28.56 -15.86
N MET A 87 18.48 -27.65 -15.36
CA MET A 87 17.84 -27.79 -14.06
C MET A 87 16.92 -29.00 -13.99
N ARG A 88 16.18 -29.27 -15.07
CA ARG A 88 15.33 -30.46 -15.19
C ARG A 88 16.16 -31.73 -15.32
N GLU A 89 17.23 -31.71 -16.12
CA GLU A 89 18.16 -32.84 -16.25
C GLU A 89 18.82 -33.20 -14.91
N TRP A 90 19.34 -32.20 -14.19
CA TRP A 90 19.95 -32.40 -12.88
C TRP A 90 18.94 -32.85 -11.81
N HIS A 91 17.69 -32.40 -11.91
CA HIS A 91 16.62 -32.90 -11.03
C HIS A 91 16.35 -34.39 -11.24
N ASP A 92 16.35 -34.85 -12.49
CA ASP A 92 16.13 -36.26 -12.82
C ASP A 92 17.34 -37.15 -12.44
N GLU A 93 18.55 -36.61 -12.53
CA GLU A 93 19.79 -37.33 -12.16
C GLU A 93 20.02 -37.35 -10.64
N PHE A 94 19.81 -36.22 -9.95
CA PHE A 94 20.18 -36.05 -8.56
C PHE A 94 18.95 -35.97 -7.64
N PRO A 95 18.72 -36.97 -6.77
CA PRO A 95 17.61 -36.91 -5.80
C PRO A 95 17.85 -35.90 -4.67
N ASP A 96 19.10 -35.44 -4.46
CA ASP A 96 19.48 -34.48 -3.44
C ASP A 96 19.78 -33.11 -4.07
N TRP A 97 19.02 -32.09 -3.67
CA TRP A 97 19.10 -30.73 -4.19
C TRP A 97 20.49 -30.11 -4.00
N HIS A 98 21.28 -30.54 -3.00
CA HIS A 98 22.64 -30.04 -2.79
C HIS A 98 23.59 -30.40 -3.94
N GLN A 99 23.33 -31.48 -4.67
CA GLN A 99 24.14 -31.84 -5.83
C GLN A 99 23.86 -30.90 -7.00
N THR A 100 22.58 -30.64 -7.25
CA THR A 100 22.12 -29.67 -8.24
C THR A 100 22.57 -28.25 -7.90
N HIS A 101 22.52 -27.85 -6.63
CA HIS A 101 23.07 -26.58 -6.18
C HIS A 101 24.58 -26.43 -6.49
N ARG A 102 25.37 -27.50 -6.31
CA ARG A 102 26.80 -27.48 -6.68
C ARG A 102 27.00 -27.28 -8.19
N GLU A 103 26.16 -27.87 -9.03
CA GLU A 103 26.21 -27.63 -10.48
C GLU A 103 25.74 -26.21 -10.85
N ILE A 104 24.73 -25.66 -10.17
CA ILE A 104 24.34 -24.24 -10.31
C ILE A 104 25.52 -23.33 -9.96
N VAL A 105 26.18 -23.52 -8.81
CA VAL A 105 27.34 -22.70 -8.40
C VAL A 105 28.47 -22.81 -9.42
N LYS A 106 28.70 -24.00 -9.96
CA LYS A 106 29.76 -24.26 -10.94
C LYS A 106 29.48 -23.62 -12.31
N LYS A 107 28.24 -23.68 -12.81
CA LYS A 107 27.86 -23.24 -14.17
C LYS A 107 27.26 -21.83 -14.21
N TYR A 108 26.48 -21.46 -13.19
CA TYR A 108 25.62 -20.26 -13.14
C TYR A 108 25.89 -19.32 -11.95
N GLY A 109 26.88 -19.61 -11.09
CA GLY A 109 27.17 -18.81 -9.89
C GLY A 109 27.57 -17.35 -10.16
N TYR A 110 27.54 -16.53 -9.11
CA TYR A 110 27.89 -15.09 -9.15
C TYR A 110 29.30 -14.79 -9.67
N ASP A 111 30.23 -15.74 -9.58
CA ASP A 111 31.58 -15.60 -10.14
C ASP A 111 31.63 -15.79 -11.67
N LYS A 112 30.55 -16.30 -12.27
CA LYS A 112 30.33 -16.39 -13.73
C LYS A 112 29.44 -15.27 -14.24
N PHE A 113 28.41 -14.94 -13.47
CA PHE A 113 27.42 -13.90 -13.75
C PHE A 113 27.54 -12.77 -12.72
N GLY A 114 28.39 -11.78 -13.02
CA GLY A 114 28.74 -10.71 -12.09
C GLY A 114 27.65 -9.64 -11.90
N GLY A 115 27.76 -8.85 -10.84
CA GLY A 115 26.72 -7.92 -10.37
C GLY A 115 26.40 -8.21 -8.91
N ASN A 116 25.57 -7.39 -8.29
CA ASN A 116 25.20 -7.60 -6.89
C ASN A 116 24.17 -8.74 -6.75
N CYS A 117 23.24 -8.83 -7.70
CA CYS A 117 22.12 -9.78 -7.72
C CYS A 117 21.73 -10.11 -9.18
N HIS A 118 22.62 -10.79 -9.91
CA HIS A 118 22.37 -11.12 -11.32
C HIS A 118 21.15 -12.06 -11.48
N MET A 119 20.34 -11.86 -12.52
CA MET A 119 19.18 -12.69 -12.87
C MET A 119 19.48 -14.19 -12.89
N VAL A 120 20.41 -14.64 -13.74
CA VAL A 120 20.67 -16.06 -14.03
C VAL A 120 20.85 -16.91 -12.75
N PRO A 121 21.82 -16.65 -11.86
CA PRO A 121 21.97 -17.45 -10.64
C PRO A 121 20.74 -17.48 -9.74
N ASN A 122 20.05 -16.35 -9.58
CA ASN A 122 18.85 -16.26 -8.74
C ASN A 122 17.66 -17.01 -9.34
N HIS A 123 17.46 -16.89 -10.65
CA HIS A 123 16.45 -17.61 -11.39
C HIS A 123 16.65 -19.14 -11.31
N ALA A 124 17.90 -19.62 -11.25
CA ALA A 124 18.17 -21.03 -10.96
C ALA A 124 17.70 -21.45 -9.57
N LEU A 125 17.82 -20.60 -8.55
CA LEU A 125 17.39 -20.92 -7.19
C LEU A 125 15.87 -21.00 -7.05
N ILE A 126 15.13 -20.19 -7.81
CA ILE A 126 13.66 -20.33 -7.93
C ILE A 126 13.32 -21.73 -8.44
N HIS A 127 13.92 -22.14 -9.57
CA HIS A 127 13.68 -23.47 -10.14
C HIS A 127 14.13 -24.61 -9.21
N LEU A 128 15.27 -24.45 -8.52
CA LEU A 128 15.75 -25.42 -7.54
C LEU A 128 14.71 -25.63 -6.42
N GLY A 129 14.18 -24.54 -5.86
CA GLY A 129 13.15 -24.59 -4.83
C GLY A 129 11.86 -25.24 -5.32
N LEU A 130 11.39 -24.89 -6.52
CA LEU A 130 10.16 -25.43 -7.10
C LEU A 130 10.29 -26.93 -7.44
N LEU A 131 11.39 -27.35 -8.07
CA LEU A 131 11.60 -28.74 -8.48
C LEU A 131 11.74 -29.69 -7.28
N TYR A 132 12.56 -29.32 -6.29
CA TYR A 132 12.82 -30.19 -5.12
C TYR A 132 11.85 -29.99 -3.95
N GLY A 133 11.20 -28.83 -3.88
CA GLY A 133 10.14 -28.52 -2.92
C GLY A 133 8.80 -29.15 -3.32
N GLY A 134 8.54 -29.25 -4.64
CA GLY A 134 7.24 -29.67 -5.15
C GLY A 134 6.14 -28.70 -4.70
N ASP A 135 5.01 -29.25 -4.25
CA ASP A 135 3.86 -28.45 -3.77
C ASP A 135 3.94 -28.06 -2.28
N ASP A 136 5.03 -28.40 -1.60
CA ASP A 136 5.25 -28.04 -0.20
C ASP A 136 5.93 -26.68 -0.08
N LEU A 137 5.17 -25.66 0.32
CA LEU A 137 5.66 -24.29 0.51
C LEU A 137 6.83 -24.23 1.50
N GLN A 138 6.71 -24.90 2.65
CA GLN A 138 7.73 -24.87 3.69
C GLN A 138 9.04 -25.44 3.15
N LYS A 139 8.97 -26.56 2.43
CA LYS A 139 10.13 -27.21 1.84
C LYS A 139 10.74 -26.38 0.71
N ALA A 140 9.92 -25.83 -0.19
CA ALA A 140 10.37 -24.98 -1.29
C ALA A 140 11.11 -23.74 -0.77
N LEU A 141 10.52 -23.02 0.19
CA LEU A 141 11.16 -21.84 0.80
C LEU A 141 12.40 -22.22 1.60
N MET A 142 12.40 -23.35 2.31
CA MET A 142 13.60 -23.83 3.01
C MET A 142 14.75 -24.05 2.03
N ILE A 143 14.51 -24.71 0.89
CA ILE A 143 15.54 -24.95 -0.13
C ILE A 143 16.03 -23.64 -0.73
N THR A 144 15.11 -22.79 -1.19
CA THR A 144 15.43 -21.49 -1.81
C THR A 144 16.26 -20.60 -0.87
N ASN A 145 15.86 -20.48 0.40
CA ASN A 145 16.56 -19.64 1.38
C ASN A 145 17.90 -20.21 1.81
N THR A 146 18.01 -21.54 1.95
CA THR A 146 19.27 -22.19 2.33
C THR A 146 20.30 -22.12 1.21
N ALA A 147 19.86 -22.09 -0.05
CA ALA A 147 20.72 -21.97 -1.21
C ALA A 147 21.43 -20.59 -1.32
N GLY A 148 20.94 -19.58 -0.60
CA GLY A 148 21.58 -18.27 -0.45
C GLY A 148 21.24 -17.26 -1.56
N TRP A 149 22.17 -16.34 -1.81
CA TRP A 149 21.99 -15.21 -2.75
C TRP A 149 20.80 -14.32 -2.39
N ASP A 150 19.95 -13.93 -3.35
CA ASP A 150 18.90 -12.93 -3.14
C ASP A 150 17.61 -13.56 -2.60
N THR A 151 17.65 -13.95 -1.33
CA THR A 151 16.66 -14.85 -0.71
C THR A 151 15.24 -14.28 -0.64
N ASP A 152 15.09 -12.97 -0.46
CA ASP A 152 13.78 -12.31 -0.38
C ASP A 152 13.06 -12.36 -1.73
N CYS A 153 13.76 -11.96 -2.80
CA CYS A 153 13.24 -11.94 -4.16
C CYS A 153 12.92 -13.36 -4.66
N ASN A 154 13.85 -14.30 -4.47
CA ASN A 154 13.65 -15.69 -4.88
C ASN A 154 12.48 -16.35 -4.14
N SER A 155 12.37 -16.13 -2.82
CA SER A 155 11.25 -16.64 -2.03
C SER A 155 9.92 -16.01 -2.41
N ALA A 156 9.91 -14.72 -2.76
CA ALA A 156 8.70 -14.03 -3.18
C ALA A 156 8.10 -14.67 -4.44
N ASN A 157 8.89 -14.87 -5.50
CA ASN A 157 8.40 -15.49 -6.74
C ASN A 157 8.02 -16.97 -6.52
N VAL A 158 8.78 -17.75 -5.74
CA VAL A 158 8.42 -19.14 -5.39
C VAL A 158 7.08 -19.18 -4.64
N GLY A 159 6.90 -18.32 -3.64
CA GLY A 159 5.67 -18.23 -2.87
C GLY A 159 4.49 -17.77 -3.71
N CYS A 160 4.70 -16.81 -4.62
CA CYS A 160 3.68 -16.31 -5.53
C CYS A 160 3.15 -17.41 -6.46
N LEU A 161 4.04 -18.08 -7.19
CA LEU A 161 3.67 -19.16 -8.09
C LEU A 161 2.95 -20.31 -7.37
N LEU A 162 3.46 -20.74 -6.21
CA LEU A 162 2.80 -21.76 -5.40
C LEU A 162 1.44 -21.29 -4.88
N GLY A 163 1.29 -20.00 -4.55
CA GLY A 163 0.03 -19.40 -4.12
C GLY A 163 -1.02 -19.36 -5.21
N ILE A 164 -0.64 -19.03 -6.44
CA ILE A 164 -1.54 -19.08 -7.60
C ILE A 164 -1.94 -20.54 -7.89
N LYS A 165 -0.95 -21.43 -7.92
CA LYS A 165 -1.10 -22.84 -8.32
C LYS A 165 -1.90 -23.68 -7.32
N ASN A 166 -1.63 -23.51 -6.02
CA ASN A 166 -2.17 -24.37 -4.97
C ASN A 166 -3.23 -23.66 -4.10
N GLY A 167 -3.41 -22.34 -4.26
CA GLY A 167 -4.32 -21.54 -3.46
C GLY A 167 -3.95 -21.58 -1.96
N LEU A 168 -4.94 -21.35 -1.11
CA LEU A 168 -4.73 -21.30 0.34
C LEU A 168 -4.31 -22.64 0.97
N ALA A 169 -4.58 -23.76 0.29
CA ALA A 169 -4.20 -25.08 0.76
C ALA A 169 -2.68 -25.26 0.90
N MET A 170 -1.87 -24.42 0.23
CA MET A 170 -0.41 -24.40 0.38
C MET A 170 0.07 -24.18 1.83
N PHE A 171 -0.78 -23.59 2.68
CA PHE A 171 -0.45 -23.27 4.06
C PHE A 171 -0.83 -24.39 5.05
N ASP A 172 -1.57 -25.42 4.61
CA ASP A 172 -2.17 -26.42 5.51
C ASP A 172 -1.16 -27.41 6.12
N SER A 173 -0.02 -27.65 5.47
CA SER A 173 0.99 -28.62 5.90
C SER A 173 2.11 -28.03 6.77
N GLY A 174 2.16 -26.70 6.91
CA GLY A 174 3.27 -25.96 7.53
C GLY A 174 2.93 -25.31 8.87
N PRO A 175 3.83 -24.46 9.38
CA PRO A 175 3.51 -23.55 10.49
C PRO A 175 2.45 -22.53 10.09
N ASP A 176 1.95 -21.76 11.07
CA ASP A 176 1.07 -20.63 10.79
C ASP A 176 1.85 -19.48 10.13
N TRP A 177 1.79 -19.45 8.80
CA TRP A 177 2.38 -18.39 7.97
C TRP A 177 1.51 -17.12 7.93
N ARG A 178 0.18 -17.28 8.05
CA ARG A 178 -0.77 -16.19 7.79
C ARG A 178 -1.05 -15.36 9.03
N GLY A 179 -1.17 -15.98 10.21
CA GLY A 179 -1.50 -15.31 11.46
C GLY A 179 -0.55 -14.17 11.81
N PRO A 180 0.78 -14.36 11.77
CA PRO A 180 1.74 -13.29 12.05
C PRO A 180 1.72 -12.15 11.03
N VAL A 181 1.43 -12.44 9.75
CA VAL A 181 1.36 -11.42 8.68
C VAL A 181 0.04 -10.65 8.78
N ALA A 182 -1.06 -11.35 9.08
CA ALA A 182 -2.41 -10.81 9.18
C ALA A 182 -2.83 -10.00 7.93
N ASP A 183 -2.47 -10.51 6.74
CA ASP A 183 -2.67 -9.85 5.43
C ASP A 183 -1.99 -8.48 5.26
N ARG A 184 -1.17 -8.00 6.21
CA ARG A 184 -0.54 -6.67 6.12
C ARG A 184 0.40 -6.60 4.92
N LEU A 185 0.33 -5.48 4.20
CA LEU A 185 1.18 -5.22 3.04
C LEU A 185 1.67 -3.77 3.08
N TYR A 186 2.94 -3.56 2.75
CA TYR A 186 3.53 -2.23 2.60
C TYR A 186 3.98 -2.02 1.16
N LEU A 187 3.42 -1.00 0.50
CA LEU A 187 3.68 -0.72 -0.90
C LEU A 187 4.77 0.34 -1.06
N PRO A 188 5.84 0.10 -1.82
CA PRO A 188 6.74 1.14 -2.26
C PRO A 188 6.04 1.96 -3.36
N THR A 189 5.53 3.13 -3.01
CA THR A 189 4.73 3.97 -3.92
C THR A 189 4.95 5.45 -3.67
N ALA A 190 4.81 6.26 -4.74
CA ALA A 190 4.73 7.71 -4.62
C ALA A 190 3.35 8.20 -4.13
N ASP A 191 2.33 7.35 -4.19
CA ASP A 191 1.01 7.63 -3.62
C ASP A 191 0.97 7.21 -2.14
N GLY A 192 1.36 8.13 -1.25
CA GLY A 192 1.51 7.86 0.18
C GLY A 192 0.27 7.26 0.84
N GLY A 193 -0.93 7.59 0.35
CA GLY A 193 -2.19 7.07 0.84
C GLY A 193 -2.45 5.59 0.54
N ARG A 194 -1.60 4.95 -0.28
CA ARG A 194 -1.64 3.51 -0.60
C ARG A 194 -0.52 2.70 0.05
N ALA A 195 0.44 3.36 0.69
CA ALA A 195 1.64 2.71 1.21
C ALA A 195 1.33 1.68 2.31
N ILE A 196 0.33 1.92 3.15
CA ILE A 196 -0.16 0.97 4.15
C ILE A 196 -1.41 0.29 3.59
N SER A 197 -1.31 -0.99 3.26
CA SER A 197 -2.39 -1.75 2.60
C SER A 197 -2.51 -3.16 3.18
N ASP A 198 -3.33 -3.97 2.53
CA ASP A 198 -3.52 -5.38 2.85
C ASP A 198 -3.69 -6.23 1.58
N ALA A 199 -3.40 -7.53 1.70
CA ALA A 199 -3.41 -8.46 0.58
C ALA A 199 -4.78 -8.54 -0.12
N LEU A 200 -5.89 -8.39 0.60
CA LEU A 200 -7.22 -8.47 0.01
C LEU A 200 -7.55 -7.21 -0.78
N THR A 201 -7.25 -6.03 -0.22
CA THR A 201 -7.38 -4.74 -0.91
C THR A 201 -6.61 -4.77 -2.24
N GLU A 202 -5.35 -5.19 -2.22
CA GLU A 202 -4.54 -5.27 -3.45
C GLU A 202 -5.02 -6.37 -4.41
N SER A 203 -5.53 -7.49 -3.90
CA SER A 203 -6.15 -8.52 -4.75
C SER A 203 -7.32 -7.95 -5.55
N PHE A 204 -8.19 -7.12 -4.94
CA PHE A 204 -9.30 -6.49 -5.64
C PHE A 204 -8.85 -5.40 -6.63
N HIS A 205 -7.74 -4.71 -6.36
CA HIS A 205 -7.13 -3.84 -7.37
C HIS A 205 -6.69 -4.63 -8.60
N VAL A 206 -5.96 -5.74 -8.41
CA VAL A 206 -5.49 -6.61 -9.49
C VAL A 206 -6.66 -7.24 -10.26
N ILE A 207 -7.66 -7.78 -9.55
CA ILE A 207 -8.89 -8.33 -10.15
C ILE A 207 -9.58 -7.27 -11.01
N ASN A 208 -9.75 -6.05 -10.49
CA ASN A 208 -10.44 -4.99 -11.24
C ASN A 208 -9.61 -4.49 -12.44
N MET A 209 -8.27 -4.51 -12.36
CA MET A 209 -7.40 -4.26 -13.52
C MET A 209 -7.59 -5.32 -14.61
N GLY A 210 -7.53 -6.61 -14.26
CA GLY A 210 -7.78 -7.70 -15.21
C GLY A 210 -9.18 -7.62 -15.83
N ARG A 211 -10.21 -7.35 -15.02
CA ARG A 211 -11.58 -7.14 -15.50
C ARG A 211 -11.67 -5.97 -16.49
N ALA A 212 -10.99 -4.85 -16.21
CA ALA A 212 -10.97 -3.71 -17.12
C ALA A 212 -10.31 -4.04 -18.47
N LEU A 213 -9.21 -4.82 -18.48
CA LEU A 213 -8.58 -5.32 -19.72
C LEU A 213 -9.55 -6.14 -20.57
N HIS A 214 -10.46 -6.87 -19.91
CA HIS A 214 -11.53 -7.64 -20.56
C HIS A 214 -12.86 -6.88 -20.70
N GLN A 215 -12.88 -5.56 -20.45
CA GLN A 215 -14.09 -4.71 -20.53
C GLN A 215 -15.25 -5.19 -19.65
N LEU A 216 -14.93 -5.83 -18.51
CA LEU A 216 -15.88 -6.26 -17.51
C LEU A 216 -16.04 -5.18 -16.42
N PRO A 217 -17.25 -5.03 -15.84
CA PRO A 217 -17.47 -4.05 -14.78
C PRO A 217 -16.67 -4.41 -13.53
N PRO A 218 -16.18 -3.44 -12.74
CA PRO A 218 -15.45 -3.72 -11.51
C PRO A 218 -16.35 -4.42 -10.48
N VAL A 219 -15.73 -5.17 -9.59
CA VAL A 219 -16.37 -5.77 -8.41
C VAL A 219 -16.02 -4.97 -7.17
N ALA A 220 -17.02 -4.74 -6.32
CA ALA A 220 -16.88 -3.97 -5.07
C ALA A 220 -17.65 -4.69 -3.95
N PRO A 221 -17.01 -5.63 -3.23
CA PRO A 221 -17.64 -6.33 -2.11
C PRO A 221 -18.19 -5.36 -1.07
N LYS A 222 -19.36 -5.68 -0.50
CA LYS A 222 -20.03 -4.89 0.54
C LYS A 222 -20.11 -3.40 0.20
N ASN A 223 -20.51 -3.10 -1.04
CA ASN A 223 -20.66 -1.74 -1.57
C ASN A 223 -19.36 -0.93 -1.53
N GLY A 224 -18.21 -1.58 -1.73
CA GLY A 224 -16.91 -0.92 -1.73
C GLY A 224 -16.38 -0.57 -0.34
N ALA A 225 -16.80 -1.29 0.70
CA ALA A 225 -16.22 -1.12 2.02
C ALA A 225 -14.72 -1.45 1.99
N ARG A 226 -13.90 -0.60 2.62
CA ARG A 226 -12.44 -0.77 2.67
C ARG A 226 -12.04 -2.09 3.32
N PHE A 227 -12.63 -2.40 4.46
CA PHE A 227 -12.46 -3.68 5.14
C PHE A 227 -13.77 -4.46 5.05
N HIS A 228 -13.79 -5.48 4.20
CA HIS A 228 -14.98 -6.26 3.86
C HIS A 228 -14.82 -7.77 4.11
N PHE A 229 -13.58 -8.26 4.35
CA PHE A 229 -13.25 -9.64 4.72
C PHE A 229 -13.73 -10.71 3.72
N GLY A 230 -13.93 -10.30 2.47
CA GLY A 230 -14.76 -11.00 1.48
C GLY A 230 -14.09 -12.17 0.76
N LEU A 231 -12.89 -12.59 1.16
CA LEU A 231 -12.24 -13.81 0.67
C LEU A 231 -11.77 -14.70 1.83
N PRO A 232 -11.61 -16.02 1.63
CA PRO A 232 -11.30 -16.96 2.70
C PRO A 232 -10.03 -16.62 3.50
N GLY A 233 -10.17 -16.63 4.82
CA GLY A 233 -9.08 -16.35 5.76
C GLY A 233 -8.66 -14.88 5.87
N ALA A 234 -9.30 -13.96 5.16
CA ALA A 234 -8.91 -12.56 5.17
C ALA A 234 -9.27 -11.84 6.48
N VAL A 235 -8.28 -11.21 7.10
CA VAL A 235 -8.38 -10.36 8.28
C VAL A 235 -7.99 -8.90 7.98
N GLN A 236 -7.44 -8.60 6.81
CA GLN A 236 -7.15 -7.23 6.32
C GLN A 236 -6.39 -6.34 7.31
N GLY A 237 -5.30 -6.87 7.87
CA GLY A 237 -4.45 -6.15 8.81
C GLY A 237 -4.98 -6.08 10.24
N PHE A 238 -6.19 -6.56 10.52
CA PHE A 238 -6.71 -6.58 11.88
C PHE A 238 -5.92 -7.56 12.75
N VAL A 239 -5.45 -7.06 13.89
CA VAL A 239 -4.76 -7.83 14.92
C VAL A 239 -5.37 -7.55 16.28
N ALA A 240 -5.35 -8.55 17.16
CA ALA A 240 -5.73 -8.38 18.56
C ALA A 240 -4.67 -7.55 19.32
N ASP A 241 -5.14 -6.62 20.15
CA ASP A 241 -4.26 -5.72 20.88
C ASP A 241 -3.47 -6.43 22.00
N ASN A 242 -2.22 -6.00 22.21
CA ASN A 242 -1.30 -6.61 23.15
C ASN A 242 -0.90 -5.70 24.34
N THR A 243 -1.65 -4.61 24.55
CA THR A 243 -1.53 -3.76 25.73
C THR A 243 -1.86 -4.53 27.02
N PRO A 244 -1.43 -4.09 28.21
CA PRO A 244 -1.71 -4.78 29.46
C PRO A 244 -3.21 -5.08 29.71
N GLN A 245 -4.10 -4.20 29.25
CA GLN A 245 -5.55 -4.34 29.41
C GLN A 245 -6.15 -5.39 28.45
N SER A 246 -5.54 -5.58 27.27
CA SER A 246 -6.09 -6.41 26.19
C SER A 246 -5.34 -7.71 25.92
N ARG A 247 -4.10 -7.86 26.41
CA ARG A 247 -3.28 -9.05 26.19
C ARG A 247 -4.03 -10.32 26.58
N GLY A 248 -4.15 -11.24 25.63
CA GLY A 248 -4.81 -12.53 25.79
C GLY A 248 -6.32 -12.46 26.04
N VAL A 249 -6.96 -11.31 25.81
CA VAL A 249 -8.43 -11.18 25.89
C VAL A 249 -9.08 -11.52 24.55
N ALA A 250 -8.48 -11.12 23.44
CA ALA A 250 -9.06 -11.25 22.11
C ALA A 250 -8.21 -12.09 21.17
N THR A 251 -8.86 -12.76 20.23
CA THR A 251 -8.26 -13.30 19.01
C THR A 251 -9.13 -12.89 17.82
N VAL A 252 -8.51 -12.78 16.64
CA VAL A 252 -9.19 -12.38 15.41
C VAL A 252 -9.09 -13.49 14.38
N THR A 253 -10.22 -13.82 13.75
CA THR A 253 -10.29 -14.81 12.68
C THR A 253 -11.34 -14.38 11.67
N GLN A 254 -11.26 -14.89 10.44
CA GLN A 254 -12.35 -14.75 9.48
C GLN A 254 -13.37 -15.88 9.69
N VAL A 255 -14.66 -15.57 9.55
CA VAL A 255 -15.75 -16.55 9.65
C VAL A 255 -16.75 -16.38 8.52
N THR A 256 -17.53 -17.43 8.25
CA THR A 256 -18.68 -17.41 7.34
C THR A 256 -19.97 -17.67 8.11
N GLY A 257 -21.09 -17.14 7.61
CA GLY A 257 -22.43 -17.51 8.08
C GLY A 257 -22.82 -17.01 9.46
N TYR A 258 -22.10 -16.02 9.98
CA TYR A 258 -22.43 -15.32 11.23
C TYR A 258 -23.83 -14.69 11.23
N ASN A 259 -24.40 -14.45 10.05
CA ASN A 259 -25.74 -13.91 9.82
C ASN A 259 -26.73 -14.95 9.25
N GLY A 260 -26.42 -16.25 9.33
CA GLY A 260 -27.21 -17.34 8.76
C GLY A 260 -27.11 -17.47 7.22
N GLY A 261 -26.27 -16.68 6.56
CA GLY A 261 -26.01 -16.73 5.12
C GLY A 261 -24.60 -17.22 4.76
N THR A 262 -24.08 -16.73 3.62
CA THR A 262 -22.70 -17.00 3.15
C THR A 262 -21.79 -15.77 3.26
N SER A 263 -22.24 -14.71 3.95
CA SER A 263 -21.41 -13.52 4.15
C SER A 263 -20.22 -13.86 5.06
N LEU A 264 -19.05 -13.36 4.67
CA LEU A 264 -17.81 -13.49 5.42
C LEU A 264 -17.65 -12.28 6.35
N ALA A 265 -17.09 -12.44 7.54
CA ALA A 265 -16.86 -11.34 8.48
C ALA A 265 -15.60 -11.58 9.31
N LEU A 266 -15.09 -10.53 9.94
CA LEU A 266 -14.06 -10.65 10.96
C LEU A 266 -14.72 -10.99 12.30
N ALA A 267 -14.34 -12.09 12.93
CA ALA A 267 -14.73 -12.45 14.28
C ALA A 267 -13.70 -11.96 15.30
N ILE A 268 -14.15 -11.19 16.28
CA ILE A 268 -13.40 -10.85 17.49
C ILE A 268 -13.87 -11.82 18.59
N ASN A 269 -13.13 -12.90 18.78
CA ASN A 269 -13.41 -13.86 19.85
C ASN A 269 -12.78 -13.33 21.13
N TYR A 270 -13.59 -13.06 22.16
CA TYR A 270 -13.13 -12.54 23.44
C TYR A 270 -13.32 -13.56 24.56
N GLN A 271 -12.34 -13.62 25.46
CA GLN A 271 -12.35 -14.48 26.64
C GLN A 271 -11.89 -13.70 27.87
N ARG A 272 -12.51 -13.98 29.01
CA ARG A 272 -12.24 -13.34 30.31
C ARG A 272 -12.30 -11.82 30.22
N LEU A 273 -13.15 -11.30 29.32
CA LEU A 273 -13.47 -9.88 29.27
C LEU A 273 -14.19 -9.54 30.58
N ALA A 274 -13.81 -8.45 31.23
CA ALA A 274 -14.35 -8.06 32.53
C ALA A 274 -14.01 -6.59 32.80
N LEU A 275 -14.50 -6.03 33.91
CA LEU A 275 -14.18 -4.67 34.32
C LEU A 275 -12.66 -4.43 34.33
N GLY A 276 -12.21 -3.39 33.62
CA GLY A 276 -10.79 -3.03 33.47
C GLY A 276 -10.01 -3.85 32.43
N ARG A 277 -10.66 -4.81 31.75
CA ARG A 277 -10.14 -5.53 30.59
C ARG A 277 -10.93 -5.14 29.33
N SER A 278 -10.27 -5.17 28.19
CA SER A 278 -10.89 -4.85 26.90
C SER A 278 -10.43 -5.82 25.83
N ALA A 279 -11.36 -6.25 24.98
CA ALA A 279 -11.02 -6.95 23.74
C ALA A 279 -10.91 -5.88 22.65
N VAL A 280 -9.73 -5.74 22.05
CA VAL A 280 -9.48 -4.71 21.04
C VAL A 280 -8.91 -5.37 19.80
N ALA A 281 -9.46 -5.04 18.64
CA ALA A 281 -8.93 -5.44 17.34
C ALA A 281 -8.76 -4.19 16.47
N THR A 282 -7.56 -3.98 15.92
CA THR A 282 -7.22 -2.80 15.12
C THR A 282 -6.43 -3.17 13.88
N THR A 283 -6.59 -2.38 12.83
CA THR A 283 -5.74 -2.39 11.62
C THR A 283 -5.04 -1.05 11.45
N MET A 284 -3.88 -1.05 10.82
CA MET A 284 -3.05 0.15 10.65
C MET A 284 -3.60 1.02 9.52
N THR A 285 -3.63 2.32 9.75
CA THR A 285 -3.96 3.35 8.75
C THR A 285 -2.75 4.22 8.41
N PHE A 286 -1.63 4.05 9.13
CA PHE A 286 -0.37 4.76 8.91
C PHE A 286 0.80 3.88 9.37
N ILE A 287 2.03 4.42 9.34
CA ILE A 287 3.27 3.71 9.68
C ILE A 287 3.13 3.07 11.07
N PRO A 288 3.31 1.74 11.21
CA PRO A 288 3.23 1.05 12.50
C PRO A 288 4.49 1.34 13.36
N PRO A 289 4.47 1.09 14.69
CA PRO A 289 5.58 1.44 15.58
C PRO A 289 6.92 0.80 15.19
N ASP A 290 6.86 -0.45 14.75
CA ASP A 290 7.99 -1.24 14.28
C ASP A 290 8.52 -0.78 12.91
N GLY A 291 7.73 -0.01 12.16
CA GLY A 291 8.14 0.65 10.92
C GLY A 291 8.73 2.06 11.10
N ILE A 292 8.79 2.58 12.33
CA ILE A 292 9.33 3.93 12.59
C ILE A 292 10.86 3.91 12.61
N ASP A 293 11.48 3.05 13.40
CA ASP A 293 12.93 2.97 13.57
C ASP A 293 13.51 1.87 12.67
N THR A 294 13.42 2.07 11.35
CA THR A 294 14.14 1.20 10.44
C THR A 294 15.58 1.70 10.37
N ARG A 295 16.50 1.04 11.08
CA ARG A 295 17.96 1.12 10.82
C ARG A 295 18.34 0.61 9.41
N SER A 296 17.34 0.30 8.60
CA SER A 296 17.42 -0.16 7.21
C SER A 296 17.49 1.04 6.28
N SER A 297 18.11 0.85 5.12
CA SER A 297 18.10 1.82 4.02
C SER A 297 16.70 2.07 3.43
N TYR A 298 15.70 1.24 3.78
CA TYR A 298 14.33 1.35 3.28
C TYR A 298 13.43 2.05 4.30
N GLN A 299 13.12 3.32 4.03
CA GLN A 299 12.15 4.08 4.81
C GLN A 299 10.75 3.87 4.25
N ILE A 300 9.76 3.71 5.14
CA ILE A 300 8.35 3.73 4.75
C ILE A 300 7.94 5.19 4.59
N LEU A 301 7.67 5.59 3.34
CA LEU A 301 7.02 6.84 2.97
C LEU A 301 5.52 6.57 2.83
N ALA A 302 4.73 7.14 3.72
CA ALA A 302 3.29 6.90 3.77
C ALA A 302 2.56 8.15 4.20
N SER A 303 1.28 8.21 3.87
CA SER A 303 0.31 9.13 4.44
C SER A 303 -0.77 8.32 5.17
N PRO A 304 -1.36 8.86 6.25
CA PRO A 304 -2.51 8.21 6.87
C PRO A 304 -3.63 7.96 5.86
N THR A 305 -4.36 6.87 6.01
CA THR A 305 -5.53 6.60 5.17
C THR A 305 -6.83 7.17 5.74
N LEU A 306 -6.80 7.61 7.00
CA LEU A 306 -7.93 8.15 7.76
C LEU A 306 -7.51 9.47 8.44
N TYR A 307 -8.42 10.43 8.47
CA TYR A 307 -8.19 11.79 8.96
C TYR A 307 -9.37 12.33 9.78
N SER A 308 -9.12 13.39 10.55
CA SER A 308 -10.16 14.15 11.26
C SER A 308 -11.26 14.64 10.33
N GLY A 309 -12.50 14.69 10.85
CA GLY A 309 -13.69 15.10 10.11
C GLY A 309 -14.28 14.02 9.18
N GLN A 310 -13.54 12.95 8.88
CA GLN A 310 -14.09 11.82 8.13
C GLN A 310 -15.02 10.99 9.01
N THR A 311 -16.00 10.35 8.39
CA THR A 311 -17.00 9.53 9.09
C THR A 311 -16.71 8.05 8.87
N VAL A 312 -16.37 7.34 9.95
CA VAL A 312 -16.19 5.89 9.99
C VAL A 312 -17.54 5.21 10.20
N THR A 313 -17.81 4.16 9.42
CA THR A 313 -19.01 3.33 9.53
C THR A 313 -18.65 1.85 9.59
N THR A 314 -19.41 1.11 10.40
CA THR A 314 -19.27 -0.35 10.53
C THR A 314 -20.62 -0.96 10.89
N LEU A 315 -20.78 -2.26 10.62
CA LEU A 315 -21.89 -3.06 11.11
C LEU A 315 -21.34 -4.16 12.03
N LEU A 316 -21.75 -4.12 13.31
CA LEU A 316 -21.36 -5.09 14.32
C LEU A 316 -22.51 -6.04 14.63
N VAL A 317 -22.21 -7.32 14.86
CA VAL A 317 -23.19 -8.33 15.28
C VAL A 317 -22.61 -9.13 16.44
N ALA A 318 -23.24 -9.11 17.61
CA ALA A 318 -22.87 -10.04 18.68
C ALA A 318 -23.41 -11.43 18.36
N ASP A 319 -22.62 -12.47 18.62
CA ASP A 319 -23.07 -13.85 18.40
C ASP A 319 -24.35 -14.16 19.19
N VAL A 320 -25.25 -14.95 18.59
CA VAL A 320 -26.54 -15.32 19.18
C VAL A 320 -26.39 -16.14 20.46
N HIS A 321 -25.24 -16.81 20.64
CA HIS A 321 -24.92 -17.60 21.83
C HIS A 321 -24.18 -16.79 22.91
N ASN A 322 -23.94 -15.49 22.71
CA ASN A 322 -23.40 -14.64 23.77
C ASN A 322 -24.39 -14.58 24.95
N ALA A 323 -23.91 -14.93 26.14
CA ALA A 323 -24.76 -15.06 27.33
C ALA A 323 -25.31 -13.72 27.85
N GLN A 324 -24.71 -12.60 27.46
CA GLN A 324 -25.10 -11.26 27.88
C GLN A 324 -24.70 -10.22 26.83
N PRO A 325 -25.34 -9.04 26.82
CA PRO A 325 -24.93 -7.91 25.99
C PRO A 325 -23.48 -7.48 26.26
N ILE A 326 -22.82 -6.97 25.21
CA ILE A 326 -21.45 -6.46 25.27
C ILE A 326 -21.44 -5.01 24.83
N THR A 327 -20.68 -4.16 25.53
CA THR A 327 -20.47 -2.77 25.10
C THR A 327 -19.41 -2.74 24.02
N ALA A 328 -19.72 -2.15 22.88
CA ALA A 328 -18.81 -1.96 21.76
C ALA A 328 -18.69 -0.48 21.38
N GLN A 329 -17.51 -0.10 20.88
CA GLN A 329 -17.25 1.22 20.36
C GLN A 329 -16.16 1.18 19.28
N LEU A 330 -16.23 2.10 18.33
CA LEU A 330 -15.12 2.37 17.42
C LEU A 330 -14.00 3.10 18.17
N ILE A 331 -12.75 2.81 17.82
CA ILE A 331 -11.58 3.52 18.33
C ILE A 331 -10.67 3.92 17.18
N VAL A 332 -9.94 5.00 17.37
CA VAL A 332 -8.72 5.29 16.61
C VAL A 332 -7.55 5.44 17.56
N ARG A 333 -6.35 5.10 17.08
CA ARG A 333 -5.09 5.43 17.74
C ARG A 333 -4.39 6.50 16.94
N VAL A 334 -3.81 7.47 17.62
CA VAL A 334 -3.05 8.57 17.02
C VAL A 334 -1.64 8.61 17.58
N TYR A 335 -0.71 9.12 16.79
CA TYR A 335 0.57 9.58 17.30
C TYR A 335 0.40 10.99 17.86
N GLY A 336 0.08 11.07 19.15
CA GLY A 336 -0.23 12.30 19.86
C GLY A 336 1.01 13.00 20.39
N THR A 337 0.95 13.45 21.64
CA THR A 337 2.00 14.28 22.25
C THR A 337 3.32 13.52 22.30
N ASP A 338 4.39 14.12 21.77
CA ASP A 338 5.73 13.52 21.70
C ASP A 338 5.74 12.13 21.03
N ASP A 339 4.86 11.94 20.03
CA ASP A 339 4.65 10.67 19.31
C ASP A 339 4.13 9.52 20.19
N ALA A 340 3.60 9.81 21.38
CA ALA A 340 2.94 8.82 22.23
C ALA A 340 1.67 8.28 21.56
N ILE A 341 1.42 6.98 21.71
CA ILE A 341 0.19 6.37 21.18
C ILE A 341 -0.97 6.70 22.11
N GLU A 342 -1.90 7.51 21.62
CA GLU A 342 -3.11 7.90 22.33
C GLU A 342 -4.33 7.23 21.68
N THR A 343 -5.27 6.74 22.50
CA THR A 343 -6.52 6.14 22.00
C THR A 343 -7.67 7.13 22.14
N ILE A 344 -8.33 7.42 21.03
CA ILE A 344 -9.55 8.21 20.97
C ILE A 344 -10.72 7.24 20.75
N THR A 345 -11.76 7.38 21.57
CA THR A 345 -12.91 6.48 21.56
C THR A 345 -14.15 7.18 21.00
N GLY A 346 -14.86 6.50 20.11
CA GLY A 346 -16.18 6.90 19.65
C GLY A 346 -17.29 6.58 20.66
N PRO A 347 -18.56 6.86 20.30
CA PRO A 347 -19.71 6.53 21.14
C PRO A 347 -19.81 5.03 21.43
N ALA A 348 -20.11 4.69 22.69
CA ALA A 348 -20.34 3.33 23.13
C ALA A 348 -21.79 2.91 22.88
N VAL A 349 -21.99 1.67 22.42
CA VAL A 349 -23.30 1.05 22.23
C VAL A 349 -23.33 -0.33 22.88
N GLU A 350 -24.49 -0.75 23.39
CA GLU A 350 -24.68 -2.14 23.79
C GLU A 350 -25.04 -2.99 22.56
N LEU A 351 -24.44 -4.16 22.46
CA LEU A 351 -24.71 -5.18 21.45
C LEU A 351 -25.48 -6.34 22.07
N PRO A 352 -26.80 -6.43 21.86
CA PRO A 352 -27.58 -7.61 22.21
C PRO A 352 -27.19 -8.80 21.33
N ALA A 353 -27.25 -10.01 21.89
CA ALA A 353 -26.96 -11.25 21.16
C ALA A 353 -27.84 -11.40 19.91
N GLY A 354 -27.22 -11.72 18.76
CA GLY A 354 -27.89 -11.94 17.48
C GLY A 354 -28.41 -10.68 16.77
N VAL A 355 -28.21 -9.49 17.34
CA VAL A 355 -28.71 -8.23 16.77
C VAL A 355 -27.59 -7.51 16.01
N ALA A 356 -27.87 -7.12 14.77
CA ALA A 356 -26.98 -6.29 13.99
C ALA A 356 -27.16 -4.81 14.36
N VAL A 357 -26.06 -4.15 14.73
CA VAL A 357 -26.03 -2.77 15.18
C VAL A 357 -25.05 -1.98 14.30
N PRO A 358 -25.55 -1.01 13.50
CA PRO A 358 -24.68 -0.10 12.75
C PRO A 358 -24.07 0.93 13.70
N LEU A 359 -22.77 1.19 13.56
CA LEU A 359 -22.08 2.28 14.24
C LEU A 359 -21.61 3.29 13.19
N THR A 360 -21.70 4.57 13.55
CA THR A 360 -21.23 5.69 12.74
C THR A 360 -20.56 6.70 13.65
N TRP A 361 -19.37 7.14 13.26
CA TRP A 361 -18.57 8.07 14.07
C TRP A 361 -17.80 9.04 13.18
N CYS A 362 -18.08 10.34 13.33
CA CYS A 362 -17.25 11.39 12.77
C CYS A 362 -16.01 11.56 13.66
N ILE A 363 -14.82 11.36 13.09
CA ILE A 363 -13.57 11.44 13.81
C ILE A 363 -13.36 12.88 14.30
N PRO A 364 -13.10 13.10 15.61
CA PRO A 364 -12.86 14.43 16.13
C PRO A 364 -11.58 15.06 15.56
N ASP A 365 -11.39 16.35 15.82
CA ASP A 365 -10.11 17.00 15.51
C ASP A 365 -8.98 16.33 16.31
N THR A 366 -7.96 15.89 15.59
CA THR A 366 -6.74 15.28 16.12
C THR A 366 -5.59 16.29 16.16
N HIS A 367 -5.87 17.56 15.82
CA HIS A 367 -4.91 18.65 15.74
C HIS A 367 -3.73 18.34 14.81
N GLY A 368 -4.00 17.61 13.72
CA GLY A 368 -3.00 17.21 12.73
C GLY A 368 -2.18 15.97 13.11
N ALA A 369 -2.44 15.35 14.27
CA ALA A 369 -1.80 14.10 14.67
C ALA A 369 -2.17 12.97 13.69
N PRO A 370 -1.20 12.22 13.14
CA PRO A 370 -1.49 11.11 12.23
C PRO A 370 -2.32 10.02 12.92
N ILE A 371 -3.42 9.61 12.28
CA ILE A 371 -4.21 8.47 12.72
C ILE A 371 -3.47 7.20 12.31
N MET A 372 -2.98 6.50 13.33
CA MET A 372 -2.14 5.33 13.24
C MET A 372 -2.91 4.06 12.94
N ALA A 373 -4.06 3.90 13.60
CA ALA A 373 -4.86 2.69 13.51
C ALA A 373 -6.34 2.98 13.79
N VAL A 374 -7.21 2.13 13.28
CA VAL A 374 -8.65 2.16 13.52
C VAL A 374 -9.14 0.76 13.89
N GLY A 375 -10.19 0.65 14.68
CA GLY A 375 -10.75 -0.64 15.03
C GLY A 375 -11.93 -0.60 15.99
N VAL A 376 -12.16 -1.74 16.63
CA VAL A 376 -13.28 -1.97 17.54
C VAL A 376 -12.73 -2.34 18.92
N GLN A 377 -13.31 -1.73 19.94
CA GLN A 377 -13.09 -2.10 21.34
C GLN A 377 -14.39 -2.65 21.93
N LEU A 378 -14.27 -3.78 22.62
CA LEU A 378 -15.33 -4.40 23.40
C LEU A 378 -14.98 -4.34 24.89
N THR A 379 -15.98 -4.02 25.71
CA THR A 379 -15.88 -3.98 27.17
C THR A 379 -17.10 -4.63 27.80
N SER A 380 -16.96 -5.06 29.06
CA SER A 380 -18.07 -5.58 29.85
C SER A 380 -17.86 -5.25 31.32
N ALA A 381 -18.95 -4.90 32.02
CA ALA A 381 -18.92 -4.65 33.46
C ALA A 381 -18.76 -5.95 34.27
N THR A 382 -19.18 -7.09 33.70
CA THR A 382 -19.10 -8.42 34.29
C THR A 382 -18.22 -9.33 33.45
N ARG A 383 -17.86 -10.51 33.97
CA ARG A 383 -17.06 -11.47 33.20
C ARG A 383 -17.86 -11.97 31.99
N ALA A 384 -17.29 -11.88 30.80
CA ALA A 384 -17.87 -12.33 29.55
C ALA A 384 -16.87 -13.13 28.70
N ASP A 385 -17.37 -14.17 28.04
CA ASP A 385 -16.73 -14.89 26.96
C ASP A 385 -17.71 -14.92 25.77
N GLY A 386 -17.22 -14.85 24.54
CA GLY A 386 -18.09 -14.87 23.36
C GLY A 386 -17.43 -14.28 22.12
N THR A 387 -18.26 -13.90 21.15
CA THR A 387 -17.81 -13.41 19.84
C THR A 387 -18.61 -12.20 19.38
N VAL A 388 -17.94 -11.21 18.80
CA VAL A 388 -18.56 -10.12 18.03
C VAL A 388 -18.00 -10.16 16.62
N TYR A 389 -18.89 -10.05 15.64
CA TYR A 389 -18.58 -10.02 14.21
C TYR A 389 -18.54 -8.59 13.71
N VAL A 390 -17.51 -8.25 12.94
CA VAL A 390 -17.41 -7.02 12.16
C VAL A 390 -17.71 -7.40 10.72
N ASP A 391 -18.89 -7.01 10.22
CA ASP A 391 -19.26 -7.29 8.83
C ASP A 391 -18.38 -6.46 7.88
N TYR A 392 -18.29 -5.16 8.10
CA TYR A 392 -17.38 -4.30 7.37
C TYR A 392 -16.90 -3.14 8.23
N LEU A 393 -15.80 -2.50 7.87
CA LEU A 393 -15.40 -1.19 8.36
C LEU A 393 -14.96 -0.33 7.18
N THR A 394 -15.50 0.88 7.08
CA THR A 394 -15.16 1.83 6.02
C THR A 394 -15.28 3.26 6.52
N TRP A 395 -14.92 4.23 5.69
CA TRP A 395 -15.13 5.65 5.97
C TRP A 395 -15.45 6.43 4.70
N SER A 396 -15.95 7.64 4.89
CA SER A 396 -16.30 8.57 3.81
C SER A 396 -16.11 10.02 4.22
N GLY A 397 -16.17 10.90 3.22
CA GLY A 397 -16.05 12.35 3.38
C GLY A 397 -14.61 12.84 3.20
N SER A 398 -14.50 14.10 2.77
CA SER A 398 -13.25 14.84 2.78
C SER A 398 -12.87 15.20 4.21
N PRO A 399 -11.57 15.30 4.52
CA PRO A 399 -11.13 15.59 5.88
C PRO A 399 -11.42 17.05 6.27
N THR A 400 -11.49 17.30 7.57
CA THR A 400 -11.41 18.63 8.16
C THR A 400 -10.21 18.65 9.08
N VAL A 401 -9.09 19.22 8.63
CA VAL A 401 -7.80 19.13 9.31
C VAL A 401 -6.90 20.31 8.98
N THR A 402 -6.10 20.74 9.95
CA THR A 402 -4.99 21.68 9.73
C THR A 402 -3.68 21.00 10.08
N PHE A 403 -2.78 20.91 9.11
CA PHE A 403 -1.43 20.42 9.28
C PHE A 403 -0.50 21.58 9.61
N THR A 404 0.14 21.49 10.76
CA THR A 404 1.13 22.44 11.26
C THR A 404 2.12 21.70 12.14
N ARG A 405 3.27 22.31 12.42
CA ARG A 405 4.18 21.83 13.45
C ARG A 405 3.48 21.86 14.81
N PRO A 406 3.39 20.73 15.52
CA PRO A 406 2.83 20.70 16.86
C PRO A 406 3.75 21.41 17.86
N ALA A 407 3.20 21.82 19.00
CA ALA A 407 3.96 22.46 20.07
C ALA A 407 4.90 21.51 20.84
N HIS A 408 4.78 20.19 20.61
CA HIS A 408 5.58 19.15 21.24
C HIS A 408 6.70 18.64 20.33
N ALA A 409 7.61 17.81 20.84
CA ALA A 409 8.82 17.38 20.15
C ALA A 409 8.61 16.21 19.16
N GLY A 410 7.42 15.60 19.17
CA GLY A 410 7.02 14.55 18.23
C GLY A 410 7.26 14.90 16.75
N LYS A 411 7.63 13.89 15.96
CA LYS A 411 8.11 14.01 14.57
C LYS A 411 7.25 13.24 13.56
N LEU A 412 6.32 12.40 14.01
CA LEU A 412 5.55 11.55 13.08
C LEU A 412 4.55 12.32 12.22
N TRP A 413 4.07 13.46 12.69
CA TRP A 413 3.27 14.40 11.88
C TRP A 413 4.00 14.80 10.58
N ARG A 414 5.33 14.92 10.62
CA ARG A 414 6.15 15.26 9.46
C ARG A 414 6.31 14.06 8.53
N ARG A 415 6.49 12.86 9.09
CA ARG A 415 6.59 11.59 8.32
C ARG A 415 5.31 11.20 7.60
N ALA A 416 4.18 11.83 7.94
CA ALA A 416 2.91 11.62 7.25
C ALA A 416 2.87 12.24 5.84
N TRP A 417 3.85 13.09 5.52
CA TRP A 417 4.05 13.63 4.18
C TRP A 417 5.09 12.81 3.44
N VAL A 418 4.76 12.44 2.21
CA VAL A 418 5.71 11.87 1.25
C VAL A 418 6.62 12.98 0.75
N ASP A 419 7.93 12.77 0.88
CA ASP A 419 8.96 13.72 0.47
C ASP A 419 9.61 13.27 -0.85
N ALA A 420 9.52 14.13 -1.85
CA ALA A 420 10.20 14.00 -3.14
C ALA A 420 10.94 15.30 -3.49
N SER A 421 11.53 15.94 -2.47
CA SER A 421 12.38 17.11 -2.62
C SER A 421 13.86 16.77 -2.44
N ASP A 422 14.76 17.59 -2.98
CA ASP A 422 16.20 17.42 -2.79
C ASP A 422 16.61 17.66 -1.33
N GLN A 423 15.92 18.57 -0.63
CA GLN A 423 16.21 18.90 0.76
C GLN A 423 14.93 19.26 1.53
N TRP A 424 14.63 18.50 2.58
CA TRP A 424 13.65 18.86 3.60
C TRP A 424 14.25 18.75 5.01
N ASP A 425 14.69 19.88 5.57
CA ASP A 425 15.41 19.93 6.86
C ASP A 425 14.45 20.14 8.06
N PRO A 426 14.55 19.35 9.14
CA PRO A 426 13.74 19.51 10.35
C PRO A 426 14.14 20.63 11.31
N GLN A 427 15.29 21.27 11.12
CA GLN A 427 15.85 22.20 12.11
C GLN A 427 15.22 23.60 12.10
N TRP A 428 14.57 23.98 11.00
CA TRP A 428 13.98 25.31 10.83
C TRP A 428 12.66 25.46 11.59
N PRO A 429 12.20 26.67 11.96
CA PRO A 429 10.96 26.87 12.72
C PRO A 429 9.68 26.62 11.91
N GLU A 430 9.68 26.88 10.60
CA GLU A 430 8.51 26.75 9.73
C GLU A 430 8.01 25.29 9.71
N SER A 431 6.70 25.08 9.62
CA SER A 431 6.13 23.72 9.56
C SER A 431 6.67 22.91 8.39
N PHE A 432 6.67 23.51 7.21
CA PHE A 432 7.15 22.89 5.99
C PHE A 432 8.17 23.82 5.33
N ARG A 433 9.40 23.35 5.13
CA ARG A 433 10.43 24.11 4.45
C ARG A 433 11.33 23.17 3.66
N PHE A 434 11.18 23.17 2.36
CA PHE A 434 11.95 22.31 1.47
C PHE A 434 12.45 23.08 0.26
N ALA A 435 13.49 22.53 -0.37
CA ALA A 435 14.13 23.10 -1.54
C ALA A 435 14.28 22.04 -2.64
N GLN A 436 14.26 22.51 -3.88
CA GLN A 436 14.52 21.71 -5.08
C GLN A 436 15.56 22.40 -5.94
N ASN A 437 16.62 21.69 -6.35
CA ASN A 437 17.68 22.26 -7.17
C ASN A 437 17.40 22.15 -8.67
N SER A 438 16.72 21.08 -9.11
CA SER A 438 16.41 20.84 -10.53
C SER A 438 15.04 20.22 -10.70
N GLY A 439 14.30 20.67 -11.72
CA GLY A 439 12.94 20.21 -11.97
C GLY A 439 11.98 20.59 -10.83
N THR A 440 10.86 19.86 -10.74
CA THR A 440 9.81 20.09 -9.74
C THR A 440 9.90 19.05 -8.63
N GLY A 441 10.13 19.52 -7.40
CA GLY A 441 10.07 18.73 -6.17
C GLY A 441 8.73 18.94 -5.48
N MET A 442 8.35 17.99 -4.64
CA MET A 442 7.06 18.03 -3.94
C MET A 442 7.15 17.38 -2.56
N ILE A 443 6.38 17.93 -1.62
CA ILE A 443 5.91 17.14 -0.47
C ILE A 443 4.39 16.99 -0.57
N SER A 444 3.85 15.81 -0.26
CA SER A 444 2.42 15.54 -0.42
C SER A 444 1.83 14.66 0.67
N GLN A 445 0.54 14.82 0.93
CA GLN A 445 -0.21 14.01 1.89
C GLN A 445 -1.68 13.86 1.46
N GLY A 446 -2.29 12.73 1.84
CA GLY A 446 -3.72 12.47 1.59
C GLY A 446 -3.93 11.18 0.82
N THR A 447 -5.16 10.96 0.36
CA THR A 447 -5.57 9.73 -0.32
C THR A 447 -6.43 10.02 -1.54
N ALA A 448 -6.67 8.99 -2.35
CA ALA A 448 -7.67 9.00 -3.40
C ALA A 448 -9.12 9.16 -2.90
N ASP A 449 -9.37 9.07 -1.58
CA ASP A 449 -10.72 9.26 -1.01
C ASP A 449 -11.14 10.74 -0.98
N TRP A 450 -10.19 11.66 -1.18
CA TRP A 450 -10.44 13.10 -1.16
C TRP A 450 -10.91 13.56 -2.54
N VAL A 451 -12.17 13.93 -2.66
CA VAL A 451 -12.81 14.26 -3.95
C VAL A 451 -13.05 15.76 -4.08
N ASP A 452 -13.82 16.29 -3.14
CA ASP A 452 -14.35 17.65 -3.12
C ASP A 452 -13.90 18.31 -1.82
N TYR A 453 -12.99 19.28 -1.92
CA TYR A 453 -12.46 19.97 -0.75
C TYR A 453 -11.84 21.33 -1.12
N ARG A 454 -11.70 22.18 -0.11
CA ARG A 454 -10.91 23.39 -0.16
C ARG A 454 -9.59 23.14 0.54
N ALA A 455 -8.49 23.43 -0.15
CA ALA A 455 -7.16 23.48 0.44
C ALA A 455 -6.71 24.94 0.57
N THR A 456 -6.13 25.29 1.73
CA THR A 456 -5.45 26.58 1.93
C THR A 456 -4.06 26.37 2.48
N ALA A 457 -3.13 27.26 2.12
CA ALA A 457 -1.76 27.23 2.63
C ALA A 457 -1.15 28.64 2.70
N ALA A 458 -0.43 28.92 3.77
CA ALA A 458 0.32 30.16 3.93
C ALA A 458 1.77 29.92 3.49
N ILE A 459 2.10 30.31 2.26
CA ILE A 459 3.37 29.97 1.59
C ILE A 459 4.25 31.22 1.41
N THR A 460 5.51 31.10 1.78
CA THR A 460 6.57 32.09 1.56
C THR A 460 7.54 31.55 0.49
N PRO A 461 7.54 32.10 -0.73
CA PRO A 461 8.44 31.70 -1.81
C PRO A 461 9.83 32.32 -1.63
N HIS A 462 10.90 31.58 -1.93
CA HIS A 462 12.28 32.05 -1.89
C HIS A 462 13.01 31.62 -3.16
N LEU A 463 13.24 32.58 -4.07
CA LEU A 463 13.99 32.42 -5.32
C LEU A 463 13.66 31.10 -6.03
N LEU A 464 12.44 31.01 -6.58
CA LEU A 464 11.93 29.82 -7.26
C LEU A 464 11.53 30.11 -8.70
N ALA A 465 11.65 29.11 -9.58
CA ALA A 465 11.16 29.19 -10.95
C ALA A 465 9.62 29.15 -10.98
N HIS A 466 9.03 28.19 -10.25
CA HIS A 466 7.60 28.17 -9.94
C HIS A 466 7.32 27.30 -8.71
N GLY A 467 6.18 27.50 -8.06
CA GLY A 467 5.83 26.75 -6.85
C GLY A 467 4.59 27.28 -6.15
N GLY A 468 4.00 26.45 -5.29
CA GLY A 468 2.75 26.78 -4.61
C GLY A 468 2.01 25.56 -4.06
N LEU A 469 0.68 25.63 -4.11
CA LEU A 469 -0.24 24.66 -3.52
C LEU A 469 -0.80 23.74 -4.61
N ALA A 470 -0.77 22.43 -4.36
CA ALA A 470 -1.33 21.41 -5.24
C ALA A 470 -2.52 20.69 -4.60
N VAL A 471 -3.50 20.31 -5.42
CA VAL A 471 -4.69 19.52 -5.03
C VAL A 471 -4.94 18.39 -6.03
N ARG A 472 -5.73 17.41 -5.61
CA ARG A 472 -5.97 16.14 -6.32
C ARG A 472 -4.66 15.46 -6.71
N VAL A 473 -3.70 15.46 -5.79
CA VAL A 473 -2.39 14.85 -5.95
C VAL A 473 -2.54 13.33 -6.00
N GLN A 474 -2.01 12.71 -7.07
CA GLN A 474 -1.97 11.28 -7.32
C GLN A 474 -0.53 10.84 -7.65
N GLY A 475 0.34 10.86 -6.65
CA GLY A 475 1.79 10.67 -6.82
C GLY A 475 2.50 11.94 -7.32
N LEU A 476 3.62 11.79 -8.02
CA LEU A 476 4.53 12.92 -8.34
C LEU A 476 4.19 13.70 -9.62
N ARG A 477 3.32 13.18 -10.48
CA ARG A 477 3.11 13.72 -11.85
C ARG A 477 1.65 13.91 -12.23
N ARG A 478 0.73 13.86 -11.27
CA ARG A 478 -0.71 14.03 -11.52
C ARG A 478 -1.30 14.89 -10.43
N TYR A 479 -1.54 16.16 -10.73
CA TYR A 479 -2.12 17.13 -9.80
C TYR A 479 -2.61 18.38 -10.54
N TYR A 480 -3.48 19.16 -9.87
CA TYR A 480 -3.66 20.57 -10.20
C TYR A 480 -2.84 21.42 -9.23
N ALA A 481 -2.28 22.53 -9.68
CA ALA A 481 -1.54 23.44 -8.80
C ALA A 481 -1.86 24.90 -9.08
N LEU A 482 -1.93 25.69 -8.00
CA LEU A 482 -1.88 27.14 -8.02
C LEU A 482 -0.45 27.56 -7.69
N GLU A 483 0.22 28.23 -8.62
CA GLU A 483 1.64 28.52 -8.54
C GLU A 483 1.91 30.02 -8.71
N LEU A 484 2.90 30.50 -7.95
CA LEU A 484 3.63 31.70 -8.30
C LEU A 484 4.80 31.31 -9.18
N GLN A 485 4.98 32.00 -10.30
CA GLN A 485 6.05 31.74 -11.26
C GLN A 485 6.96 32.97 -11.39
N ALA A 486 8.24 32.71 -11.65
CA ALA A 486 9.22 33.73 -11.95
C ALA A 486 8.74 34.62 -13.10
N GLY A 487 9.00 35.93 -13.00
CA GLY A 487 8.49 36.91 -13.96
C GLY A 487 7.10 37.48 -13.62
N GLY A 488 6.59 37.24 -12.40
CA GLY A 488 5.39 37.89 -11.90
C GLY A 488 4.09 37.30 -12.47
N ILE A 489 3.99 35.97 -12.51
CA ILE A 489 2.80 35.27 -13.01
C ILE A 489 2.20 34.43 -11.88
N VAL A 490 0.88 34.46 -11.76
CA VAL A 490 0.08 33.48 -11.03
C VAL A 490 -0.55 32.55 -12.07
N ALA A 491 -0.36 31.24 -11.92
CA ALA A 491 -0.91 30.25 -12.84
C ALA A 491 -1.67 29.15 -12.10
N LEU A 492 -2.80 28.76 -12.66
CA LEU A 492 -3.51 27.53 -12.34
C LEU A 492 -3.17 26.51 -13.43
N ILE A 493 -2.50 25.43 -13.06
CA ILE A 493 -1.99 24.41 -13.98
C ILE A 493 -2.56 23.03 -13.67
N LYS A 494 -2.50 22.15 -14.67
CA LYS A 494 -2.66 20.70 -14.55
C LYS A 494 -1.34 20.05 -14.94
N GLN A 495 -0.77 19.25 -14.04
CA GLN A 495 0.27 18.28 -14.38
C GLN A 495 -0.42 16.93 -14.62
N TYR A 496 -0.19 16.33 -15.79
CA TYR A 496 -0.65 14.99 -16.12
C TYR A 496 0.45 14.22 -16.84
N ASP A 497 1.09 13.32 -16.10
CA ASP A 497 2.28 12.57 -16.53
C ASP A 497 3.39 13.51 -16.98
N ASP A 498 3.75 13.53 -18.26
CA ASP A 498 4.83 14.37 -18.80
C ASP A 498 4.32 15.72 -19.35
N VAL A 499 3.02 16.00 -19.23
CA VAL A 499 2.39 17.18 -19.82
C VAL A 499 1.92 18.15 -18.74
N THR A 500 2.44 19.39 -18.80
CA THR A 500 1.93 20.52 -18.03
C THR A 500 1.01 21.36 -18.91
N THR A 501 -0.22 21.59 -18.46
CA THR A 501 -1.19 22.48 -19.14
C THR A 501 -1.53 23.65 -18.25
N VAL A 502 -1.35 24.88 -18.75
CA VAL A 502 -1.87 26.08 -18.09
C VAL A 502 -3.37 26.18 -18.34
N LEU A 503 -4.16 26.12 -17.29
CA LEU A 503 -5.62 26.22 -17.36
C LEU A 503 -6.08 27.68 -17.32
N ALA A 504 -5.44 28.48 -16.47
CA ALA A 504 -5.64 29.92 -16.37
C ALA A 504 -4.37 30.57 -15.82
N GLN A 505 -4.10 31.83 -16.18
CA GLN A 505 -2.98 32.58 -15.62
C GLN A 505 -3.24 34.09 -15.68
N GLN A 506 -2.58 34.84 -14.80
CA GLN A 506 -2.61 36.29 -14.79
C GLN A 506 -1.29 36.85 -14.25
N THR A 507 -0.92 38.06 -14.68
CA THR A 507 0.22 38.79 -14.11
C THR A 507 -0.08 39.27 -12.69
N CYS A 508 0.88 39.11 -11.79
CA CYS A 508 0.81 39.51 -10.39
C CYS A 508 2.18 40.03 -9.93
N ASP A 509 2.18 41.16 -9.22
CA ASP A 509 3.39 41.71 -8.61
C ASP A 509 3.63 41.03 -7.26
N TRP A 510 4.17 39.81 -7.32
CA TRP A 510 4.58 39.07 -6.14
C TRP A 510 6.10 39.22 -5.91
N HIS A 511 6.51 39.18 -4.66
CA HIS A 511 7.89 39.35 -4.23
C HIS A 511 8.38 38.13 -3.44
N PRO A 512 9.64 37.71 -3.63
CA PRO A 512 10.28 36.72 -2.77
C PRO A 512 10.23 37.14 -1.29
N GLU A 513 10.20 36.16 -0.40
CA GLU A 513 10.21 36.34 1.06
C GLU A 513 8.93 36.95 1.66
N GLN A 514 7.93 37.26 0.83
CA GLN A 514 6.60 37.65 1.28
C GLN A 514 5.69 36.42 1.39
N THR A 515 4.96 36.30 2.51
CA THR A 515 3.97 35.23 2.67
C THR A 515 2.69 35.56 1.92
N TYR A 516 2.17 34.57 1.18
CA TYR A 516 0.89 34.64 0.48
C TYR A 516 -0.05 33.53 0.98
N GLU A 517 -1.34 33.86 1.10
CA GLU A 517 -2.39 32.88 1.36
C GLU A 517 -2.88 32.30 0.03
N PHE A 518 -2.57 31.03 -0.20
CA PHE A 518 -3.05 30.25 -1.32
C PHE A 518 -4.36 29.57 -0.92
N GLN A 519 -5.31 29.54 -1.84
CA GLN A 519 -6.54 28.78 -1.69
C GLN A 519 -6.90 28.13 -3.02
N ILE A 520 -7.26 26.85 -2.98
CA ILE A 520 -7.89 26.14 -4.10
C ILE A 520 -9.16 25.49 -3.58
N ASP A 521 -10.28 25.85 -4.16
CA ASP A 521 -11.58 25.22 -3.97
C ASP A 521 -11.87 24.34 -5.19
N ILE A 522 -11.98 23.03 -4.98
CA ILE A 522 -12.27 22.07 -6.05
C ILE A 522 -13.55 21.30 -5.72
N ARG A 523 -14.56 21.41 -6.59
CA ARG A 523 -15.87 20.75 -6.45
C ARG A 523 -16.30 20.17 -7.80
N GLY A 524 -16.48 18.85 -7.87
CA GLY A 524 -16.72 18.15 -9.13
C GLY A 524 -15.58 18.42 -10.12
N ASN A 525 -15.84 19.11 -11.20
CA ASN A 525 -14.84 19.46 -12.22
C ASN A 525 -14.39 20.94 -12.14
N GLN A 526 -15.03 21.72 -11.28
CA GLN A 526 -14.77 23.16 -11.17
C GLN A 526 -13.65 23.43 -10.17
N ILE A 527 -12.70 24.26 -10.59
CA ILE A 527 -11.54 24.67 -9.81
C ILE A 527 -11.59 26.19 -9.69
N THR A 528 -11.55 26.70 -8.46
CA THR A 528 -11.43 28.13 -8.15
C THR A 528 -10.20 28.35 -7.28
N ALA A 529 -9.24 29.10 -7.78
CA ALA A 529 -7.95 29.31 -7.15
C ALA A 529 -7.77 30.80 -6.83
N LEU A 530 -7.27 31.11 -5.63
CA LEU A 530 -7.07 32.47 -5.12
C LEU A 530 -5.68 32.59 -4.49
N VAL A 531 -4.92 33.60 -4.91
CA VAL A 531 -3.66 33.99 -4.26
C VAL A 531 -3.35 35.45 -4.61
N ALA A 532 -2.78 36.21 -3.68
CA ALA A 532 -2.37 37.61 -3.91
C ALA A 532 -3.48 38.52 -4.50
N GLY A 533 -4.75 38.27 -4.12
CA GLY A 533 -5.91 39.01 -4.63
C GLY A 533 -6.33 38.65 -6.06
N ILE A 534 -5.66 37.69 -6.70
CA ILE A 534 -5.98 37.17 -8.04
C ILE A 534 -6.84 35.91 -7.90
N THR A 535 -7.98 35.89 -8.60
CA THR A 535 -8.86 34.72 -8.71
C THR A 535 -8.77 34.12 -10.10
N LEU A 536 -8.41 32.84 -10.18
CA LEU A 536 -8.39 32.04 -11.40
C LEU A 536 -9.44 30.94 -11.32
N THR A 537 -10.09 30.63 -12.44
CA THR A 537 -11.07 29.54 -12.52
C THR A 537 -10.81 28.64 -13.71
N ALA A 538 -11.09 27.36 -13.55
CA ALA A 538 -10.99 26.37 -14.60
C ALA A 538 -12.06 25.28 -14.42
N ASN A 539 -12.32 24.55 -15.49
CA ASN A 539 -13.16 23.35 -15.49
C ASN A 539 -12.38 22.23 -16.20
N ASP A 540 -12.05 21.15 -15.49
CA ASP A 540 -11.27 20.03 -16.03
C ASP A 540 -11.69 18.70 -15.39
N VAL A 541 -11.69 17.63 -16.17
CA VAL A 541 -12.20 16.30 -15.79
C VAL A 541 -11.09 15.26 -15.59
N SER A 542 -9.83 15.64 -15.79
CA SER A 542 -8.71 14.67 -15.91
C SER A 542 -8.37 14.01 -14.59
N LEU A 543 -8.55 14.74 -13.48
CA LEU A 543 -8.28 14.25 -12.12
C LEU A 543 -9.52 14.47 -11.26
N ALA A 544 -10.14 13.38 -10.80
CA ALA A 544 -11.38 13.41 -10.04
C ALA A 544 -11.18 13.43 -8.51
N HIS A 545 -10.02 13.01 -8.03
CA HIS A 545 -9.72 12.84 -6.60
C HIS A 545 -8.22 12.92 -6.32
N GLY A 546 -7.83 13.02 -5.05
CA GLY A 546 -6.44 12.93 -4.61
C GLY A 546 -6.10 13.87 -3.46
N GLY A 547 -4.91 13.68 -2.91
CA GLY A 547 -4.41 14.42 -1.75
C GLY A 547 -4.04 15.87 -2.04
N VAL A 548 -3.41 16.50 -1.05
CA VAL A 548 -2.82 17.85 -1.14
C VAL A 548 -1.31 17.75 -1.28
N GLY A 549 -0.69 18.75 -1.89
CA GLY A 549 0.76 18.86 -1.97
C GLY A 549 1.24 20.29 -1.93
N LEU A 550 2.54 20.45 -1.66
CA LEU A 550 3.27 21.68 -1.88
C LEU A 550 4.33 21.41 -2.94
N VAL A 551 4.37 22.23 -3.98
CA VAL A 551 5.29 22.07 -5.13
C VAL A 551 6.31 23.18 -5.16
N CYS A 552 7.55 22.85 -5.52
CA CYS A 552 8.63 23.81 -5.69
C CYS A 552 9.53 23.37 -6.83
N ALA A 553 9.73 24.26 -7.80
CA ALA A 553 10.68 24.07 -8.89
C ALA A 553 11.81 25.07 -8.78
N GLU A 554 13.03 24.54 -8.75
CA GLU A 554 14.29 25.30 -8.76
C GLU A 554 14.30 26.47 -7.78
N GLY A 555 14.23 26.17 -6.48
CA GLY A 555 14.17 27.16 -5.42
C GLY A 555 13.81 26.58 -4.06
N ARG A 556 13.20 27.40 -3.21
CA ARG A 556 12.73 27.00 -1.88
C ARG A 556 11.37 27.60 -1.60
N ILE A 557 10.53 26.85 -0.88
CA ILE A 557 9.35 27.41 -0.22
C ILE A 557 9.37 27.12 1.29
N ALA A 558 8.77 28.01 2.05
CA ALA A 558 8.39 27.81 3.44
C ALA A 558 6.85 27.87 3.53
N CYS A 559 6.25 27.08 4.41
CA CYS A 559 4.82 27.07 4.63
C CYS A 559 4.51 26.78 6.09
N GLU A 560 3.70 27.64 6.71
CA GLU A 560 3.39 27.54 8.14
C GLU A 560 2.25 26.56 8.44
N ARG A 561 1.29 26.45 7.52
CA ARG A 561 0.12 25.58 7.69
C ARG A 561 -0.47 25.17 6.35
N VAL A 562 -1.07 23.98 6.32
CA VAL A 562 -1.96 23.54 5.24
C VAL A 562 -3.28 23.10 5.85
N THR A 563 -4.40 23.69 5.43
CA THR A 563 -5.73 23.37 5.95
C THR A 563 -6.60 22.77 4.85
N ILE A 564 -7.30 21.68 5.18
CA ILE A 564 -8.27 21.02 4.31
C ILE A 564 -9.65 21.08 4.94
N GLN A 565 -10.65 21.42 4.13
CA GLN A 565 -12.07 21.51 4.53
C GLN A 565 -12.99 20.94 3.43
N PRO A 566 -14.08 20.25 3.77
CA PRO A 566 -15.05 19.71 2.81
C PRO A 566 -15.75 20.74 1.93
#